data_AF-A0A441ULU0-F1
#
_entry.id   AF-A0A441ULU0-F1
#
_cell.length_a   1.000
_cell.length_b   1.000
_cell.length_c   1.000
_cell.angle_alpha   90.00
_cell.angle_beta   90.00
_cell.angle_gamma   90.00
#
_symmetry.space_group_name_H-M   'P 1'
#
loop_
_entity.id
_entity.type
_entity.pdbx_description
1 polymer ?
#
loop_
_entity_poly.entity_id
_entity_poly.type
_entity_poly.pdbx_seq_one_letter_code
_entity_poly.pdbx_strand_id
1 'polypeptide(L)'
;MDDTLYGKRDKRGNWTPNKKLQRSPIFVWPAQPLKFLRWFLGYPGYLWPWNAGYFAASLIVWLYLTPSLETMREFHAQWISLILARNAALTVALYGGFHLVLYVMRRQQTKFKYNAKWPDVDNPTFMFGNQNAENIFWTMCSAVPIWTAVEAVTWWLYANGYLPYVDFAEHPVYFVALLILVPAWRELHFYLIHRLIHMGPLYHWVHKLHHNNVNPGPWSGLSMHPVEHFLYFTGVVTHFVVPSHPLHSMFQLMHAGLSPAKSHVGFDKMVVDGDRMIDTDNYYHYLHHKYFEVNYGEKRIPLDEWFGTFHDGSPESDEVMARRIKAKKYTRGGSA
;
A
#
# COMPACT_ATOMS: atom_id res chain seq x y z
N MET A 1 -5.26 -19.06 22.33
CA MET A 1 -4.83 -19.18 20.92
C MET A 1 -3.34 -19.41 20.81
N ASP A 2 -3.00 -20.54 20.20
CA ASP A 2 -1.65 -20.96 19.79
C ASP A 2 -1.41 -20.50 18.35
N ASP A 3 -0.44 -19.59 18.14
CA ASP A 3 -0.14 -19.08 16.80
C ASP A 3 0.56 -20.15 15.96
N THR A 4 1.28 -21.12 16.55
CA THR A 4 2.08 -22.14 15.84
C THR A 4 1.30 -23.04 14.87
N LEU A 5 -0.03 -23.10 15.02
CA LEU A 5 -0.93 -23.75 14.06
C LEU A 5 -0.92 -23.08 12.67
N TYR A 6 -0.58 -21.79 12.61
CA TYR A 6 -0.66 -20.96 11.40
C TYR A 6 0.69 -20.63 10.78
N GLY A 7 1.79 -20.98 11.43
CA GLY A 7 3.13 -20.61 10.99
C GLY A 7 4.21 -21.03 11.98
N LYS A 8 5.44 -20.64 11.67
CA LYS A 8 6.63 -21.04 12.45
C LYS A 8 7.45 -19.81 12.80
N ARG A 9 8.22 -19.92 13.89
CA ARG A 9 9.22 -18.92 14.26
C ARG A 9 10.63 -19.44 14.01
N ASP A 10 11.50 -18.56 13.53
CA ASP A 10 12.94 -18.83 13.46
C ASP A 10 13.61 -18.66 14.85
N LYS A 11 14.91 -18.95 14.93
CA LYS A 11 15.69 -18.80 16.17
C LYS A 11 15.76 -17.36 16.70
N ARG A 12 15.46 -16.36 15.85
CA ARG A 12 15.41 -14.93 16.20
C ARG A 12 13.98 -14.49 16.56
N GLY A 13 13.01 -15.40 16.56
CA GLY A 13 11.62 -15.16 16.86
C GLY A 13 10.79 -14.63 15.68
N ASN A 14 11.36 -14.51 14.48
CA ASN A 14 10.65 -13.98 13.32
C ASN A 14 9.59 -14.98 12.85
N TRP A 15 8.40 -14.48 12.57
CA TRP A 15 7.24 -15.25 12.14
C TRP A 15 7.22 -15.47 10.62
N THR A 16 6.95 -16.71 10.22
CA THR A 16 6.70 -17.10 8.83
C THR A 16 5.38 -17.88 8.76
N PRO A 17 4.37 -17.42 8.00
CA PRO A 17 3.11 -18.13 7.87
C PRO A 17 3.27 -19.46 7.13
N ASN A 18 2.46 -20.46 7.49
CA ASN A 18 2.36 -21.73 6.77
C ASN A 18 1.71 -21.53 5.38
N LYS A 19 0.84 -20.52 5.25
CA LYS A 19 0.17 -20.17 4.00
C LYS A 19 1.19 -19.55 3.04
N LYS A 20 1.50 -20.28 1.97
CA LYS A 20 2.32 -19.75 0.86
C LYS A 20 1.61 -18.62 0.13
N LEU A 21 2.40 -17.69 -0.40
CA LEU A 21 1.90 -16.66 -1.31
C LEU A 21 1.47 -17.33 -2.61
N GLN A 22 0.22 -17.11 -3.02
CA GLN A 22 -0.36 -17.70 -4.22
C GLN A 22 -0.82 -16.62 -5.18
N ARG A 23 -0.75 -16.91 -6.48
CA ARG A 23 -1.32 -16.07 -7.54
C ARG A 23 -2.81 -15.88 -7.36
N SER A 24 -3.31 -14.70 -7.70
CA SER A 24 -4.74 -14.51 -7.89
C SER A 24 -5.29 -15.48 -8.94
N PRO A 25 -6.49 -16.08 -8.73
CA PRO A 25 -7.03 -17.10 -9.62
C PRO A 25 -7.20 -16.70 -11.08
N ILE A 26 -7.32 -15.40 -11.38
CA ILE A 26 -7.38 -14.87 -12.75
C ILE A 26 -6.09 -15.12 -13.55
N PHE A 27 -4.96 -15.31 -12.87
CA PHE A 27 -3.64 -15.57 -13.48
C PHE A 27 -3.18 -17.03 -13.34
N VAL A 28 -4.09 -17.95 -13.05
CA VAL A 28 -3.80 -19.40 -12.93
C VAL A 28 -4.36 -20.12 -14.14
N TRP A 29 -3.51 -20.90 -14.83
CA TRP A 29 -3.89 -21.76 -15.95
C TRP A 29 -3.89 -23.24 -15.51
N PRO A 30 -4.84 -24.08 -15.96
CA PRO A 30 -6.01 -23.74 -16.77
C PRO A 30 -6.98 -22.81 -16.03
N ALA A 31 -7.83 -22.08 -16.77
CA ALA A 31 -8.78 -21.14 -16.19
C ALA A 31 -9.70 -21.83 -15.17
N GLN A 32 -9.92 -21.20 -14.02
CA GLN A 32 -10.70 -21.75 -12.90
C GLN A 32 -11.88 -20.84 -12.53
N PRO A 33 -12.98 -20.82 -13.31
CA PRO A 33 -14.07 -19.84 -13.15
C PRO A 33 -14.68 -19.83 -11.74
N LEU A 34 -14.92 -21.00 -11.14
CA LEU A 34 -15.49 -21.08 -9.79
C LEU A 34 -14.53 -20.53 -8.72
N LYS A 35 -13.22 -20.77 -8.85
CA LYS A 35 -12.24 -20.19 -7.92
C LYS A 35 -12.10 -18.70 -8.13
N PHE A 36 -12.15 -18.23 -9.38
CA PHE A 36 -12.19 -16.81 -9.71
C PHE A 36 -13.39 -16.13 -9.07
N LEU A 37 -14.62 -16.66 -9.25
CA LEU A 37 -15.82 -16.06 -8.67
C LEU A 37 -15.78 -16.05 -7.14
N ARG A 38 -15.30 -17.13 -6.51
CA ARG A 38 -15.11 -17.18 -5.04
C ARG A 38 -14.09 -16.16 -4.55
N TRP A 39 -12.98 -15.98 -5.28
CA TRP A 39 -11.99 -14.96 -4.94
C TRP A 39 -12.51 -13.54 -5.21
N PHE A 40 -13.24 -13.33 -6.31
CA PHE A 40 -13.68 -12.01 -6.73
C PHE A 40 -14.80 -11.49 -5.82
N LEU A 41 -15.84 -12.30 -5.57
CA LEU A 41 -17.04 -11.92 -4.81
C LEU A 41 -17.02 -12.37 -3.34
N GLY A 42 -16.14 -13.30 -2.95
CA GLY A 42 -16.13 -13.89 -1.62
C GLY A 42 -15.44 -13.04 -0.54
N TYR A 43 -15.37 -13.61 0.66
CA TYR A 43 -14.78 -13.00 1.85
C TYR A 43 -13.78 -13.95 2.53
N PRO A 44 -12.50 -13.53 2.74
CA PRO A 44 -11.85 -12.39 2.11
C PRO A 44 -11.63 -12.65 0.59
N GLY A 45 -11.63 -11.59 -0.21
CA GLY A 45 -11.56 -11.65 -1.66
C GLY A 45 -11.08 -10.33 -2.30
N TYR A 46 -11.27 -10.19 -3.61
CA TYR A 46 -10.91 -8.98 -4.35
C TYR A 46 -11.78 -7.79 -3.93
N LEU A 47 -13.11 -7.96 -3.85
CA LEU A 47 -14.00 -6.87 -3.46
C LEU A 47 -14.00 -6.68 -1.93
N TRP A 48 -14.08 -7.76 -1.16
CA TRP A 48 -14.32 -7.70 0.28
C TRP A 48 -13.12 -8.14 1.14
N PRO A 49 -12.94 -7.58 2.35
CA PRO A 49 -13.57 -6.37 2.86
C PRO A 49 -12.86 -5.09 2.41
N TRP A 50 -11.59 -5.18 2.02
CA TRP A 50 -10.69 -4.02 1.99
C TRP A 50 -11.02 -3.04 0.87
N ASN A 51 -11.15 -3.50 -0.38
CA ASN A 51 -11.46 -2.62 -1.50
C ASN A 51 -12.85 -1.99 -1.33
N ALA A 52 -13.85 -2.75 -0.87
CA ALA A 52 -15.17 -2.23 -0.53
C ALA A 52 -15.12 -1.18 0.60
N GLY A 53 -14.31 -1.41 1.64
CA GLY A 53 -14.12 -0.45 2.73
C GLY A 53 -13.48 0.86 2.27
N TYR A 54 -12.42 0.79 1.45
CA TYR A 54 -11.81 1.96 0.86
C TYR A 54 -12.76 2.69 -0.09
N PHE A 55 -13.54 1.97 -0.90
CA PHE A 55 -14.56 2.56 -1.76
C PHE A 55 -15.66 3.26 -0.95
N ALA A 56 -16.18 2.61 0.10
CA ALA A 56 -17.19 3.21 0.97
C ALA A 56 -16.68 4.51 1.63
N ALA A 57 -15.45 4.51 2.14
CA ALA A 57 -14.81 5.71 2.68
C ALA A 57 -14.68 6.80 1.59
N SER A 58 -14.29 6.41 0.38
CA SER A 58 -14.15 7.32 -0.77
C SER A 58 -15.49 7.95 -1.17
N LEU A 59 -16.56 7.16 -1.18
CA LEU A 59 -17.91 7.62 -1.47
C LEU A 59 -18.40 8.60 -0.41
N ILE A 60 -18.21 8.29 0.88
CA ILE A 60 -18.56 9.19 1.98
C ILE A 60 -17.79 10.51 1.86
N VAL A 61 -16.48 10.43 1.60
CA VAL A 61 -15.66 11.63 1.45
C VAL A 61 -16.09 12.44 0.23
N TRP A 62 -16.33 11.80 -0.90
CA TRP A 62 -16.79 12.46 -2.12
C TRP A 62 -18.13 13.18 -1.92
N LEU A 63 -19.09 12.54 -1.26
CA LEU A 63 -20.45 13.08 -1.10
C LEU A 63 -20.55 14.16 -0.02
N TYR A 64 -19.79 14.04 1.07
CA TYR A 64 -20.02 14.85 2.27
C TYR A 64 -18.82 15.70 2.70
N LEU A 65 -17.60 15.33 2.28
CA LEU A 65 -16.35 15.96 2.75
C LEU A 65 -15.47 16.43 1.58
N THR A 66 -16.08 16.67 0.43
CA THR A 66 -15.46 17.27 -0.75
C THR A 66 -16.30 18.46 -1.17
N PRO A 67 -15.71 19.65 -1.38
CA PRO A 67 -16.44 20.81 -1.86
C PRO A 67 -17.12 20.54 -3.21
N SER A 68 -18.07 21.39 -3.59
CA SER A 68 -18.68 21.29 -4.92
C SER A 68 -17.64 21.60 -6.01
N LEU A 69 -17.84 21.03 -7.20
CA LEU A 69 -16.99 21.35 -8.36
C LEU A 69 -16.98 22.85 -8.66
N GLU A 70 -18.07 23.57 -8.44
CA GLU A 70 -18.14 25.02 -8.59
C GLU A 70 -17.14 25.75 -7.68
N THR A 71 -17.12 25.39 -6.38
CA THR A 71 -16.17 25.97 -5.41
C THR A 71 -14.70 25.67 -5.78
N MET A 72 -14.43 24.54 -6.43
CA MET A 72 -13.07 24.10 -6.77
C MET A 72 -12.56 24.63 -8.12
N ARG A 73 -13.32 25.50 -8.81
CA ARG A 73 -12.87 26.15 -10.06
C ARG A 73 -11.65 27.04 -9.85
N GLU A 74 -11.56 27.68 -8.70
CA GLU A 74 -10.44 28.52 -8.30
C GLU A 74 -9.79 27.98 -7.01
N PHE A 75 -8.47 28.13 -6.91
CA PHE A 75 -7.75 27.72 -5.71
C PHE A 75 -8.03 28.70 -4.57
N HIS A 76 -8.63 28.20 -3.49
CA HIS A 76 -8.80 28.94 -2.25
C HIS A 76 -8.25 28.15 -1.07
N ALA A 77 -7.53 28.85 -0.19
CA ALA A 77 -6.93 28.25 0.99
C ALA A 77 -7.97 27.53 1.88
N GLN A 78 -9.21 28.02 1.91
CA GLN A 78 -10.30 27.46 2.73
C GLN A 78 -10.62 26.01 2.39
N TRP A 79 -10.91 25.72 1.12
CA TRP A 79 -11.31 24.37 0.71
C TRP A 79 -10.11 23.41 0.65
N ILE A 80 -8.92 23.91 0.29
CA ILE A 80 -7.68 23.12 0.34
C ILE A 80 -7.37 22.73 1.78
N SER A 81 -7.53 23.65 2.75
CA SER A 81 -7.34 23.36 4.17
C SER A 81 -8.35 22.35 4.70
N LEU A 82 -9.59 22.37 4.20
CA LEU A 82 -10.59 21.34 4.53
C LEU A 82 -10.15 19.96 4.05
N ILE A 83 -9.66 19.84 2.82
CA ILE A 83 -9.10 18.59 2.28
C ILE A 83 -7.89 18.14 3.10
N LEU A 84 -7.00 19.06 3.47
CA LEU A 84 -5.84 18.77 4.30
C LEU A 84 -6.26 18.21 5.67
N ALA A 85 -7.15 18.91 6.37
CA ALA A 85 -7.64 18.52 7.68
C ALA A 85 -8.34 17.15 7.63
N ARG A 86 -9.13 16.91 6.58
CA ARG A 86 -9.82 15.64 6.35
C ARG A 86 -8.82 14.49 6.10
N ASN A 87 -7.85 14.67 5.19
CA ASN A 87 -6.85 13.65 4.90
C ASN A 87 -5.98 13.35 6.14
N ALA A 88 -5.62 14.38 6.90
CA ALA A 88 -4.94 14.23 8.18
C ALA A 88 -5.78 13.44 9.18
N ALA A 89 -7.07 13.77 9.35
CA ALA A 89 -7.97 13.08 10.28
C ALA A 89 -8.15 11.60 9.92
N LEU A 90 -8.37 11.28 8.63
CA LEU A 90 -8.48 9.90 8.16
C LEU A 90 -7.18 9.12 8.37
N THR A 91 -6.04 9.76 8.10
CA THR A 91 -4.71 9.16 8.32
C THR A 91 -4.50 8.88 9.81
N VAL A 92 -4.72 9.85 10.69
CA VAL A 92 -4.60 9.67 12.15
C VAL A 92 -5.55 8.59 12.66
N ALA A 93 -6.81 8.58 12.21
CA ALA A 93 -7.78 7.58 12.63
C ALA A 93 -7.35 6.16 12.24
N LEU A 94 -6.90 5.95 11.00
CA LEU A 94 -6.55 4.61 10.52
C LEU A 94 -5.15 4.16 10.97
N TYR A 95 -4.12 4.97 10.71
CA TYR A 95 -2.74 4.64 11.04
C TYR A 95 -2.53 4.66 12.57
N GLY A 96 -3.05 5.71 13.23
CA GLY A 96 -3.05 5.81 14.68
C GLY A 96 -3.90 4.73 15.34
N GLY A 97 -5.04 4.36 14.77
CA GLY A 97 -5.86 3.25 15.26
C GLY A 97 -5.13 1.91 15.26
N PHE A 98 -4.51 1.53 14.13
CA PHE A 98 -3.67 0.32 14.07
C PHE A 98 -2.49 0.41 15.03
N HIS A 99 -1.81 1.56 15.10
CA HIS A 99 -0.66 1.75 15.98
C HIS A 99 -1.05 1.63 17.46
N LEU A 100 -2.16 2.26 17.86
CA LEU A 100 -2.68 2.21 19.23
C LEU A 100 -2.96 0.77 19.63
N VAL A 101 -3.71 0.02 18.83
CA VAL A 101 -4.13 -1.35 19.17
C VAL A 101 -2.93 -2.32 19.19
N LEU A 102 -2.06 -2.27 18.17
CA LEU A 102 -1.02 -3.27 17.95
C LEU A 102 0.32 -2.94 18.63
N TYR A 103 0.67 -1.66 18.78
CA TYR A 103 2.00 -1.23 19.23
C TYR A 103 2.00 -0.57 20.60
N VAL A 104 0.94 0.18 20.95
CA VAL A 104 0.81 0.83 22.26
C VAL A 104 0.12 -0.09 23.27
N MET A 105 -1.13 -0.50 22.99
CA MET A 105 -1.88 -1.43 23.84
C MET A 105 -1.33 -2.86 23.77
N ARG A 106 -0.68 -3.22 22.66
CA ARG A 106 -0.11 -4.54 22.39
C ARG A 106 -1.09 -5.68 22.68
N ARG A 107 -2.35 -5.55 22.25
CA ARG A 107 -3.43 -6.50 22.60
C ARG A 107 -3.10 -7.96 22.27
N GLN A 108 -2.31 -8.20 21.22
CA GLN A 108 -1.87 -9.53 20.81
C GLN A 108 -0.38 -9.81 21.05
N GLN A 109 0.32 -8.92 21.76
CA GLN A 109 1.77 -8.98 21.98
C GLN A 109 2.52 -9.25 20.67
N THR A 110 3.35 -10.29 20.62
CA THR A 110 4.11 -10.68 19.42
C THR A 110 3.43 -11.77 18.58
N LYS A 111 2.22 -12.23 18.95
CA LYS A 111 1.50 -13.25 18.18
C LYS A 111 1.30 -12.77 16.76
N PHE A 112 1.67 -13.60 15.78
CA PHE A 112 1.67 -13.27 14.35
C PHE A 112 2.59 -12.11 13.92
N LYS A 113 3.40 -11.52 14.81
CA LYS A 113 4.32 -10.44 14.44
C LYS A 113 5.48 -10.98 13.62
N TYR A 114 5.71 -10.44 12.42
CA TYR A 114 6.74 -10.89 11.50
C TYR A 114 8.15 -10.80 12.07
N ASN A 115 8.49 -9.67 12.67
CA ASN A 115 9.74 -9.50 13.41
C ASN A 115 9.41 -9.42 14.91
N ALA A 116 10.05 -10.25 15.73
CA ALA A 116 9.78 -10.29 17.18
C ALA A 116 10.14 -8.99 17.90
N LYS A 117 11.04 -8.18 17.34
CA LYS A 117 11.41 -6.87 17.90
C LYS A 117 10.30 -5.85 17.69
N TRP A 118 10.18 -4.95 18.66
CA TRP A 118 9.37 -3.73 18.54
C TRP A 118 10.14 -2.67 17.73
N PRO A 119 9.47 -1.59 17.27
CA PRO A 119 10.13 -0.52 16.51
C PRO A 119 11.33 0.06 17.27
N ASP A 120 12.35 0.47 16.51
CA ASP A 120 13.62 0.90 17.07
C ASP A 120 13.51 2.24 17.82
N VAL A 121 14.19 2.29 18.96
CA VAL A 121 14.46 3.48 19.77
C VAL A 121 15.98 3.58 19.96
N ASP A 122 16.49 4.81 20.10
CA ASP A 122 17.93 5.11 20.20
C ASP A 122 18.76 4.62 18.99
N ASN A 123 18.18 4.71 17.79
CA ASN A 123 18.84 4.33 16.54
C ASN A 123 19.12 5.56 15.64
N PRO A 124 20.38 5.93 15.39
CA PRO A 124 20.74 7.13 14.62
C PRO A 124 20.39 7.05 13.13
N THR A 125 19.92 5.89 12.65
CA THR A 125 19.38 5.74 11.29
C THR A 125 18.11 6.56 11.08
N PHE A 126 17.31 6.71 12.15
CA PHE A 126 16.05 7.45 12.12
C PHE A 126 16.25 8.87 12.66
N MET A 127 15.56 9.83 12.06
CA MET A 127 15.35 11.16 12.61
C MET A 127 14.86 11.05 14.05
N PHE A 128 15.38 11.93 14.90
CA PHE A 128 15.09 11.95 16.34
C PHE A 128 15.54 10.68 17.10
N GLY A 129 16.29 9.78 16.47
CA GLY A 129 16.68 8.50 17.06
C GLY A 129 15.52 7.52 17.26
N ASN A 130 14.34 7.77 16.69
CA ASN A 130 13.13 7.00 16.96
C ASN A 130 12.33 6.73 15.68
N GLN A 131 12.18 5.44 15.36
CA GLN A 131 11.50 4.99 14.15
C GLN A 131 10.07 5.52 14.05
N ASN A 132 9.29 5.44 15.14
CA ASN A 132 7.88 5.88 15.10
C ASN A 132 7.76 7.40 14.94
N ALA A 133 8.64 8.17 15.60
CA ALA A 133 8.62 9.63 15.49
C ALA A 133 8.95 10.08 14.06
N GLU A 134 9.99 9.51 13.44
CA GLU A 134 10.31 9.75 12.02
C GLU A 134 9.13 9.37 11.12
N ASN A 135 8.53 8.20 11.35
CA ASN A 135 7.44 7.71 10.52
C ASN A 135 6.20 8.61 10.56
N ILE A 136 5.82 9.08 11.76
CA ILE A 136 4.72 10.03 11.94
C ILE A 136 5.06 11.36 11.27
N PHE A 137 6.29 11.85 11.41
CA PHE A 137 6.73 13.09 10.80
C PHE A 137 6.60 13.05 9.26
N TRP A 138 7.20 12.06 8.59
CA TRP A 138 7.11 11.97 7.13
C TRP A 138 5.70 11.72 6.62
N THR A 139 4.90 10.94 7.36
CA THR A 139 3.49 10.73 7.01
C THR A 139 2.68 12.04 7.09
N MET A 140 2.74 12.73 8.23
CA MET A 140 1.86 13.87 8.50
C MET A 140 2.37 15.19 7.93
N CYS A 141 3.69 15.37 7.84
CA CYS A 141 4.31 16.61 7.38
C CYS A 141 4.76 16.55 5.90
N SER A 142 4.77 15.36 5.28
CA SER A 142 5.07 15.23 3.83
C SER A 142 3.97 14.50 3.07
N ALA A 143 3.65 13.25 3.42
CA ALA A 143 2.72 12.44 2.63
C ALA A 143 1.32 13.05 2.55
N VAL A 144 0.76 13.45 3.69
CA VAL A 144 -0.58 14.04 3.77
C VAL A 144 -0.68 15.38 3.00
N PRO A 145 0.24 16.35 3.18
CA PRO A 145 0.26 17.56 2.36
C PRO A 145 0.41 17.30 0.86
N ILE A 146 1.28 16.37 0.44
CA ILE A 146 1.48 16.04 -0.97
C ILE A 146 0.24 15.37 -1.55
N TRP A 147 -0.37 14.43 -0.81
CA TRP A 147 -1.65 13.83 -1.18
C TRP A 147 -2.71 14.92 -1.39
N THR A 148 -2.87 15.84 -0.42
CA THR A 148 -3.81 16.96 -0.53
C THR A 148 -3.53 17.86 -1.73
N ALA A 149 -2.27 18.16 -2.04
CA ALA A 149 -1.92 18.97 -3.20
C ALA A 149 -2.29 18.29 -4.53
N VAL A 150 -1.94 17.00 -4.67
CA VAL A 150 -2.30 16.19 -5.86
C VAL A 150 -3.82 16.10 -6.01
N GLU A 151 -4.51 15.90 -4.90
CA GLU A 151 -5.97 15.85 -4.87
C GLU A 151 -6.60 17.20 -5.25
N ALA A 152 -6.13 18.31 -4.68
CA ALA A 152 -6.64 19.64 -4.97
C ALA A 152 -6.46 20.01 -6.45
N VAL A 153 -5.29 19.69 -7.04
CA VAL A 153 -5.06 19.87 -8.47
C VAL A 153 -6.01 19.00 -9.30
N THR A 154 -6.23 17.75 -8.90
CA THR A 154 -7.17 16.85 -9.59
C THR A 154 -8.59 17.42 -9.60
N TRP A 155 -9.07 17.94 -8.48
CA TRP A 155 -10.40 18.55 -8.42
C TRP A 155 -10.51 19.83 -9.21
N TRP A 156 -9.49 20.68 -9.16
CA TRP A 156 -9.43 21.88 -9.99
C TRP A 156 -9.48 21.54 -11.49
N LEU A 157 -8.79 20.49 -11.92
CA LEU A 157 -8.83 20.04 -13.32
C LEU A 157 -10.22 19.54 -13.73
N TYR A 158 -10.91 18.77 -12.89
CA TYR A 158 -12.30 18.36 -13.14
C TYR A 158 -13.27 19.55 -13.15
N ALA A 159 -13.16 20.46 -12.17
CA ALA A 159 -14.02 21.63 -12.00
C ALA A 159 -13.99 22.58 -13.21
N ASN A 160 -12.84 22.65 -13.88
CA ASN A 160 -12.62 23.47 -15.06
C ASN A 160 -12.80 22.71 -16.39
N GLY A 161 -13.19 21.43 -16.35
CA GLY A 161 -13.43 20.63 -17.56
C GLY A 161 -12.15 20.28 -18.34
N TYR A 162 -10.98 20.31 -17.71
CA TYR A 162 -9.71 19.94 -18.34
C TYR A 162 -9.50 18.42 -18.44
N LEU A 163 -10.25 17.63 -17.66
CA LEU A 163 -10.18 16.17 -17.68
C LEU A 163 -11.38 15.56 -18.41
N PRO A 164 -11.21 14.40 -19.06
CA PRO A 164 -12.33 13.68 -19.65
C PRO A 164 -13.26 13.17 -18.54
N TYR A 165 -14.51 13.63 -18.58
CA TYR A 165 -15.54 13.30 -17.60
C TYR A 165 -16.48 12.21 -18.14
N VAL A 166 -16.93 11.32 -17.25
CA VAL A 166 -17.97 10.33 -17.54
C VAL A 166 -19.05 10.44 -16.48
N ASP A 167 -20.29 10.59 -16.92
CA ASP A 167 -21.44 10.56 -16.03
C ASP A 167 -21.89 9.13 -15.74
N PHE A 168 -22.33 8.87 -14.51
CA PHE A 168 -22.83 7.56 -14.11
C PHE A 168 -24.18 7.23 -14.79
N ALA A 169 -25.09 8.20 -14.92
CA ALA A 169 -26.42 7.95 -15.48
C ALA A 169 -26.35 7.61 -16.98
N GLU A 170 -25.39 8.18 -17.70
CA GLU A 170 -25.18 7.94 -19.13
C GLU A 170 -24.38 6.64 -19.39
N HIS A 171 -23.42 6.31 -18.51
CA HIS A 171 -22.49 5.20 -18.73
C HIS A 171 -22.33 4.28 -17.50
N PRO A 172 -23.41 3.70 -16.95
CA PRO A 172 -23.37 2.98 -15.67
C PRO A 172 -22.48 1.73 -15.71
N VAL A 173 -22.50 0.99 -16.82
CA VAL A 173 -21.67 -0.23 -16.98
C VAL A 173 -20.19 0.10 -17.01
N TYR A 174 -19.80 1.12 -17.79
CA TYR A 174 -18.41 1.56 -17.90
C TYR A 174 -17.91 2.12 -16.56
N PHE A 175 -18.72 2.91 -15.87
CA PHE A 175 -18.42 3.43 -14.54
C PHE A 175 -18.14 2.30 -13.54
N VAL A 176 -19.02 1.30 -13.45
CA VAL A 176 -18.83 0.17 -12.52
C VAL A 176 -17.62 -0.67 -12.91
N ALA A 177 -17.40 -0.90 -14.22
CA ALA A 177 -16.21 -1.58 -14.69
C ALA A 177 -14.95 -0.83 -14.25
N LEU A 178 -14.88 0.49 -14.47
CA LEU A 178 -13.73 1.30 -14.11
C LEU A 178 -13.48 1.31 -12.59
N LEU A 179 -14.53 1.37 -11.75
CA LEU A 179 -14.40 1.21 -10.30
C LEU A 179 -13.76 -0.12 -9.88
N ILE A 180 -14.18 -1.23 -10.49
CA ILE A 180 -13.60 -2.55 -10.24
C ILE A 180 -12.12 -2.59 -10.64
N LEU A 181 -11.75 -1.82 -11.66
CA LEU A 181 -10.43 -1.78 -12.26
C LEU A 181 -9.46 -0.89 -11.47
N VAL A 182 -9.91 0.19 -10.81
CA VAL A 182 -9.04 1.12 -10.04
C VAL A 182 -7.96 0.42 -9.17
N PRO A 183 -8.28 -0.60 -8.33
CA PRO A 183 -7.26 -1.25 -7.50
C PRO A 183 -6.16 -1.95 -8.31
N ALA A 184 -6.50 -2.53 -9.47
CA ALA A 184 -5.53 -3.18 -10.35
C ALA A 184 -4.64 -2.15 -11.07
N TRP A 185 -5.17 -0.97 -11.42
CA TRP A 185 -4.40 0.10 -12.06
C TRP A 185 -3.42 0.71 -11.07
N ARG A 186 -3.89 0.95 -9.83
CA ARG A 186 -3.03 1.36 -8.73
C ARG A 186 -1.88 0.38 -8.53
N GLU A 187 -2.16 -0.92 -8.56
CA GLU A 187 -1.13 -1.95 -8.35
C GLU A 187 -0.07 -1.98 -9.46
N LEU A 188 -0.51 -1.85 -10.72
CA LEU A 188 0.42 -1.72 -11.84
C LEU A 188 1.27 -0.45 -11.72
N HIS A 189 0.65 0.70 -11.45
CA HIS A 189 1.35 1.97 -11.25
C HIS A 189 2.35 1.87 -10.09
N PHE A 190 1.92 1.33 -8.94
CA PHE A 190 2.76 1.10 -7.78
C PHE A 190 3.97 0.24 -8.14
N TYR A 191 3.80 -0.89 -8.81
CA TYR A 191 4.91 -1.75 -9.23
C TYR A 191 5.93 -1.00 -10.09
N LEU A 192 5.46 -0.22 -11.07
CA LEU A 192 6.34 0.51 -11.99
C LEU A 192 7.17 1.56 -11.25
N ILE A 193 6.53 2.39 -10.44
CA ILE A 193 7.20 3.42 -9.64
C ILE A 193 8.12 2.78 -8.60
N HIS A 194 7.63 1.78 -7.88
CA HIS A 194 8.38 1.13 -6.81
C HIS A 194 9.63 0.43 -7.34
N ARG A 195 9.51 -0.31 -8.45
CA ARG A 195 10.68 -0.93 -9.09
C ARG A 195 11.67 0.12 -9.62
N LEU A 196 11.19 1.25 -10.13
CA LEU A 196 12.03 2.36 -10.59
C LEU A 196 12.82 2.97 -9.43
N ILE A 197 12.18 3.28 -8.30
CA ILE A 197 12.85 3.89 -7.14
C ILE A 197 13.82 2.93 -6.42
N HIS A 198 13.80 1.63 -6.76
CA HIS A 198 14.84 0.68 -6.34
C HIS A 198 16.11 0.70 -7.21
N MET A 199 16.17 1.53 -8.25
CA MET A 199 17.31 1.57 -9.16
C MET A 199 18.31 2.67 -8.79
N GLY A 200 19.56 2.26 -8.51
CA GLY A 200 20.72 3.15 -8.49
C GLY A 200 20.57 4.36 -7.55
N PRO A 201 20.74 5.61 -8.02
CA PRO A 201 20.63 6.80 -7.19
C PRO A 201 19.25 6.99 -6.54
N LEU A 202 18.16 6.60 -7.24
CA LEU A 202 16.81 6.74 -6.70
C LEU A 202 16.63 5.93 -5.41
N TYR A 203 17.23 4.74 -5.34
CA TYR A 203 17.20 3.97 -4.09
C TYR A 203 17.89 4.75 -2.98
N HIS A 204 19.11 5.23 -3.21
CA HIS A 204 19.93 5.82 -2.16
C HIS A 204 19.40 7.17 -1.67
N TRP A 205 18.78 7.97 -2.55
CA TRP A 205 18.36 9.34 -2.24
C TRP A 205 16.87 9.45 -1.91
N VAL A 206 16.04 8.58 -2.49
CA VAL A 206 14.58 8.66 -2.37
C VAL A 206 14.07 7.51 -1.51
N HIS A 207 14.34 6.27 -1.92
CA HIS A 207 13.64 5.11 -1.34
C HIS A 207 14.28 4.54 -0.07
N LYS A 208 15.57 4.80 0.17
CA LYS A 208 16.30 4.30 1.34
C LYS A 208 15.65 4.74 2.66
N LEU A 209 15.08 5.94 2.69
CA LEU A 209 14.36 6.46 3.86
C LEU A 209 13.22 5.51 4.26
N HIS A 210 12.39 5.13 3.30
CA HIS A 210 11.32 4.17 3.54
C HIS A 210 11.88 2.83 4.04
N HIS A 211 12.95 2.34 3.40
CA HIS A 211 13.62 1.08 3.72
C HIS A 211 14.44 1.05 5.01
N ASN A 212 14.66 2.19 5.67
CA ASN A 212 15.15 2.17 7.05
C ASN A 212 14.17 1.38 7.96
N ASN A 213 12.89 1.30 7.58
CA ASN A 213 11.85 0.54 8.26
C ASN A 213 11.85 -0.97 7.97
N VAL A 214 13.00 -1.64 8.13
CA VAL A 214 13.13 -3.11 7.94
C VAL A 214 12.19 -3.95 8.83
N ASN A 215 11.69 -3.34 9.91
CA ASN A 215 10.63 -3.82 10.77
C ASN A 215 9.44 -2.85 10.66
N PRO A 216 8.60 -2.97 9.61
CA PRO A 216 7.57 -1.98 9.33
C PRO A 216 6.49 -1.97 10.41
N GLY A 217 5.91 -0.79 10.61
CA GLY A 217 4.75 -0.55 11.46
C GLY A 217 3.73 0.32 10.73
N PRO A 218 2.52 0.55 11.27
CA PRO A 218 1.44 1.22 10.54
C PRO A 218 1.88 2.54 9.89
N TRP A 219 2.54 3.42 10.66
CA TRP A 219 3.05 4.71 10.19
C TRP A 219 4.18 4.62 9.16
N SER A 220 4.93 3.52 9.08
CA SER A 220 5.98 3.40 8.06
C SER A 220 5.42 3.29 6.65
N GLY A 221 4.12 2.99 6.49
CA GLY A 221 3.49 2.83 5.18
C GLY A 221 3.45 4.10 4.32
N LEU A 222 3.50 5.28 4.94
CA LEU A 222 3.66 6.57 4.26
C LEU A 222 4.86 7.36 4.81
N SER A 223 5.81 6.67 5.44
CA SER A 223 7.09 7.28 5.77
C SER A 223 8.04 7.08 4.59
N MET A 224 8.05 8.07 3.70
CA MET A 224 8.88 8.07 2.50
C MET A 224 9.45 9.46 2.25
N HIS A 225 10.40 9.55 1.32
CA HIS A 225 10.91 10.83 0.84
C HIS A 225 9.83 11.59 0.04
N PRO A 226 9.79 12.95 0.05
CA PRO A 226 8.77 13.73 -0.68
C PRO A 226 8.63 13.39 -2.16
N VAL A 227 9.74 13.11 -2.85
CA VAL A 227 9.74 12.68 -4.26
C VAL A 227 9.02 11.34 -4.42
N GLU A 228 9.18 10.42 -3.47
CA GLU A 228 8.47 9.14 -3.49
C GLU A 228 6.97 9.36 -3.28
N HIS A 229 6.57 10.20 -2.32
CA HIS A 229 5.16 10.54 -2.11
C HIS A 229 4.52 11.11 -3.38
N PHE A 230 5.20 12.06 -4.03
CA PHE A 230 4.70 12.64 -5.28
C PHE A 230 4.50 11.57 -6.35
N LEU A 231 5.53 10.76 -6.63
CA LEU A 231 5.43 9.67 -7.60
C LEU A 231 4.35 8.65 -7.21
N TYR A 232 4.22 8.31 -5.93
CA TYR A 232 3.23 7.38 -5.40
C TYR A 232 1.79 7.87 -5.64
N PHE A 233 1.51 9.16 -5.40
CA PHE A 233 0.17 9.74 -5.62
C PHE A 233 -0.13 10.05 -7.09
N THR A 234 0.87 10.10 -7.99
CA THR A 234 0.63 10.32 -9.43
C THR A 234 -0.18 9.22 -10.11
N GLY A 235 -0.49 8.11 -9.44
CA GLY A 235 -1.34 7.07 -10.02
C GLY A 235 -2.67 7.62 -10.54
N VAL A 236 -3.20 8.67 -9.89
CA VAL A 236 -4.47 9.33 -10.27
C VAL A 236 -4.43 9.92 -11.69
N VAL A 237 -3.24 10.19 -12.24
CA VAL A 237 -3.05 10.69 -13.62
C VAL A 237 -3.64 9.75 -14.67
N THR A 238 -3.83 8.46 -14.34
CA THR A 238 -4.59 7.52 -15.18
C THR A 238 -5.94 8.11 -15.59
N HIS A 239 -6.65 8.75 -14.66
CA HIS A 239 -7.97 9.34 -14.87
C HIS A 239 -7.94 10.67 -15.62
N PHE A 240 -6.75 11.19 -15.94
CA PHE A 240 -6.60 12.39 -16.76
C PHE A 240 -6.64 12.04 -18.25
N VAL A 241 -6.37 10.78 -18.58
CA VAL A 241 -6.38 10.25 -19.95
C VAL A 241 -7.57 9.33 -20.17
N VAL A 242 -7.89 8.47 -19.19
CA VAL A 242 -9.05 7.57 -19.24
C VAL A 242 -10.29 8.35 -18.78
N PRO A 243 -11.34 8.48 -19.62
CA PRO A 243 -12.58 9.15 -19.23
C PRO A 243 -13.12 8.57 -17.92
N SER A 244 -13.26 9.41 -16.91
CA SER A 244 -13.53 8.95 -15.54
C SER A 244 -14.42 9.94 -14.81
N HIS A 245 -15.39 9.43 -14.04
CA HIS A 245 -16.05 10.22 -13.01
C HIS A 245 -15.06 10.57 -11.87
N PRO A 246 -15.14 11.75 -11.23
CA PRO A 246 -14.28 12.15 -10.11
C PRO A 246 -14.19 11.13 -8.96
N LEU A 247 -15.26 10.36 -8.73
CA LEU A 247 -15.28 9.28 -7.73
C LEU A 247 -14.20 8.21 -7.96
N HIS A 248 -13.81 7.94 -9.22
CA HIS A 248 -12.71 7.00 -9.50
C HIS A 248 -11.37 7.54 -8.98
N SER A 249 -11.09 8.83 -9.28
CA SER A 249 -9.92 9.54 -8.78
C SER A 249 -9.91 9.61 -7.25
N MET A 250 -11.08 9.85 -6.63
CA MET A 250 -11.22 9.84 -5.17
C MET A 250 -10.89 8.46 -4.62
N PHE A 251 -11.45 7.41 -5.23
CA PHE A 251 -11.19 6.03 -4.82
C PHE A 251 -9.72 5.65 -4.95
N GLN A 252 -9.06 6.05 -6.03
CA GLN A 252 -7.64 5.79 -6.23
C GLN A 252 -6.78 6.51 -5.19
N LEU A 253 -7.04 7.79 -4.93
CA LEU A 253 -6.29 8.60 -3.96
C LEU A 253 -6.51 8.11 -2.52
N MET A 254 -7.74 7.82 -2.13
CA MET A 254 -8.07 7.25 -0.81
C MET A 254 -7.45 5.87 -0.63
N HIS A 255 -7.53 5.01 -1.65
CA HIS A 255 -6.85 3.71 -1.58
C HIS A 255 -5.34 3.91 -1.43
N ALA A 256 -4.71 4.82 -2.19
CA ALA A 256 -3.29 5.10 -2.07
C ALA A 256 -2.91 5.66 -0.69
N GLY A 257 -3.68 6.59 -0.13
CA GLY A 257 -3.41 7.20 1.16
C GLY A 257 -3.69 6.29 2.36
N LEU A 258 -4.67 5.40 2.28
CA LEU A 258 -5.14 4.62 3.43
C LEU A 258 -4.68 3.17 3.45
N SER A 259 -4.51 2.52 2.29
CA SER A 259 -4.09 1.11 2.26
C SER A 259 -2.70 0.82 2.83
N PRO A 260 -1.72 1.74 2.76
CA PRO A 260 -0.39 1.47 3.32
C PRO A 260 -0.43 1.15 4.82
N ALA A 261 -1.30 1.79 5.59
CA ALA A 261 -1.50 1.52 7.02
C ALA A 261 -1.69 0.02 7.29
N LYS A 262 -2.59 -0.62 6.54
CA LYS A 262 -2.83 -2.06 6.62
C LYS A 262 -1.60 -2.83 6.17
N SER A 263 -1.08 -2.56 4.97
CA SER A 263 0.04 -3.32 4.37
C SER A 263 1.34 -3.33 5.22
N HIS A 264 1.48 -2.36 6.13
CA HIS A 264 2.65 -2.18 6.98
C HIS A 264 2.42 -2.49 8.46
N VAL A 265 1.28 -3.06 8.87
CA VAL A 265 1.04 -3.27 10.31
C VAL A 265 2.08 -4.18 10.99
N GLY A 266 2.87 -4.96 10.26
CA GLY A 266 3.96 -5.80 10.81
C GLY A 266 3.51 -7.13 11.41
N PHE A 267 2.23 -7.49 11.22
CA PHE A 267 1.62 -8.74 11.67
C PHE A 267 0.97 -9.49 10.51
N ASP A 268 0.97 -10.82 10.57
CA ASP A 268 0.29 -11.69 9.62
C ASP A 268 -1.23 -11.71 9.80
N LYS A 269 -1.67 -11.66 11.05
CA LYS A 269 -3.07 -11.63 11.43
C LYS A 269 -3.30 -10.62 12.56
N MET A 270 -4.49 -10.02 12.56
CA MET A 270 -4.99 -9.21 13.66
C MET A 270 -6.06 -10.00 14.41
N VAL A 271 -5.82 -10.25 15.69
CA VAL A 271 -6.75 -10.89 16.62
C VAL A 271 -7.75 -9.81 17.06
N VAL A 272 -9.01 -10.00 16.70
CA VAL A 272 -10.09 -9.04 17.02
C VAL A 272 -10.70 -9.39 18.37
N ASP A 273 -11.15 -10.65 18.52
CA ASP A 273 -11.75 -11.18 19.74
C ASP A 273 -11.72 -12.71 19.72
N GLY A 274 -11.37 -13.35 20.84
CA GLY A 274 -11.24 -14.80 20.94
C GLY A 274 -10.45 -15.41 19.78
N ASP A 275 -11.10 -16.28 19.01
CA ASP A 275 -10.54 -16.93 17.82
C ASP A 275 -10.80 -16.20 16.49
N ARG A 276 -11.48 -15.04 16.53
CA ARG A 276 -11.75 -14.23 15.35
C ARG A 276 -10.50 -13.44 14.94
N MET A 277 -9.97 -13.79 13.77
CA MET A 277 -8.78 -13.18 13.19
C MET A 277 -9.10 -12.55 11.82
N ILE A 278 -8.39 -11.47 11.51
CA ILE A 278 -8.40 -10.83 10.20
C ILE A 278 -7.01 -11.00 9.58
N ASP A 279 -6.97 -11.60 8.38
CA ASP A 279 -5.74 -11.64 7.57
C ASP A 279 -5.34 -10.23 7.16
N THR A 280 -4.09 -9.86 7.45
CA THR A 280 -3.55 -8.57 7.01
C THR A 280 -3.13 -8.65 5.55
N ASP A 281 -2.76 -9.84 5.08
CA ASP A 281 -2.22 -10.10 3.73
C ASP A 281 -0.83 -9.49 3.48
N ASN A 282 -0.10 -9.16 4.55
CA ASN A 282 1.11 -8.32 4.47
C ASN A 282 2.42 -9.06 4.18
N TYR A 283 2.45 -10.39 4.23
CA TYR A 283 3.72 -11.12 4.21
C TYR A 283 4.57 -10.83 2.97
N TYR A 284 3.93 -10.63 1.82
CA TYR A 284 4.58 -10.26 0.56
C TYR A 284 5.40 -8.97 0.68
N HIS A 285 4.77 -7.93 1.24
CA HIS A 285 5.41 -6.63 1.43
C HIS A 285 6.36 -6.63 2.63
N TYR A 286 6.12 -7.44 3.66
CA TYR A 286 7.10 -7.65 4.72
C TYR A 286 8.40 -8.27 4.18
N LEU A 287 8.31 -9.29 3.31
CA LEU A 287 9.49 -9.87 2.66
C LEU A 287 10.24 -8.84 1.80
N HIS A 288 9.51 -7.92 1.18
CA HIS A 288 10.10 -6.78 0.47
C HIS A 288 10.96 -5.92 1.41
N HIS A 289 10.44 -5.46 2.55
CA HIS A 289 11.21 -4.70 3.55
C HIS A 289 12.37 -5.51 4.17
N LYS A 290 12.23 -6.83 4.26
CA LYS A 290 13.27 -7.71 4.82
C LYS A 290 14.45 -7.90 3.85
N TYR A 291 14.19 -8.01 2.55
CA TYR A 291 15.18 -8.43 1.56
C TYR A 291 15.50 -7.38 0.48
N PHE A 292 14.72 -6.29 0.40
CA PHE A 292 14.84 -5.12 -0.48
C PHE A 292 14.72 -5.40 -1.99
N GLU A 293 15.24 -6.52 -2.48
CA GLU A 293 15.32 -6.82 -3.92
C GLU A 293 14.22 -7.75 -4.46
N VAL A 294 13.15 -7.99 -3.69
CA VAL A 294 12.08 -8.91 -4.06
C VAL A 294 10.72 -8.25 -3.87
N ASN A 295 9.68 -8.73 -4.54
CA ASN A 295 8.29 -8.34 -4.27
C ASN A 295 8.03 -6.83 -4.40
N TYR A 296 8.36 -6.24 -5.54
CA TYR A 296 8.14 -4.81 -5.82
C TYR A 296 6.65 -4.45 -6.02
N GLY A 297 5.79 -5.44 -6.31
CA GLY A 297 4.38 -5.23 -6.55
C GLY A 297 3.50 -5.54 -5.35
N GLU A 298 2.32 -6.03 -5.67
CA GLU A 298 1.36 -6.60 -4.73
C GLU A 298 0.94 -7.97 -5.26
N LYS A 299 0.04 -8.67 -4.55
CA LYS A 299 -0.27 -10.08 -4.86
C LYS A 299 -1.22 -10.29 -6.03
N ARG A 300 -1.92 -9.26 -6.53
CA ARG A 300 -3.06 -9.48 -7.44
C ARG A 300 -2.57 -9.71 -8.87
N ILE A 301 -1.63 -8.91 -9.34
CA ILE A 301 -0.99 -9.02 -10.65
C ILE A 301 0.41 -9.62 -10.44
N PRO A 302 0.74 -10.77 -11.05
CA PRO A 302 1.99 -11.50 -10.79
C PRO A 302 3.21 -10.86 -11.51
N LEU A 303 3.37 -9.54 -11.39
CA LEU A 303 4.43 -8.76 -12.03
C LEU A 303 5.80 -9.24 -11.58
N ASP A 304 6.00 -9.44 -10.27
CA ASP A 304 7.26 -9.98 -9.75
C ASP A 304 7.59 -11.40 -10.22
N GLU A 305 6.59 -12.21 -10.55
CA GLU A 305 6.83 -13.53 -11.12
C GLU A 305 7.25 -13.41 -12.59
N TRP A 306 6.59 -12.54 -13.35
CA TRP A 306 6.94 -12.26 -14.75
C TRP A 306 8.32 -11.66 -14.90
N PHE A 307 8.77 -10.87 -13.92
CA PHE A 307 10.06 -10.18 -13.95
C PHE A 307 11.14 -10.79 -13.05
N GLY A 308 10.90 -11.97 -12.45
CA GLY A 308 11.91 -12.74 -11.72
C GLY A 308 12.33 -12.12 -10.37
N THR A 309 11.42 -11.39 -9.73
CA THR A 309 11.62 -10.71 -8.44
C THR A 309 10.72 -11.24 -7.32
N PHE A 310 9.93 -12.29 -7.59
CA PHE A 310 9.05 -12.91 -6.59
C PHE A 310 9.81 -13.66 -5.48
N HIS A 311 9.28 -13.58 -4.26
CA HIS A 311 9.74 -14.34 -3.09
C HIS A 311 8.57 -14.66 -2.16
N ASP A 312 8.36 -15.93 -1.85
CA ASP A 312 7.25 -16.43 -1.02
C ASP A 312 7.62 -16.80 0.42
N GLY A 313 8.85 -16.53 0.84
CA GLY A 313 9.38 -16.88 2.16
C GLY A 313 9.97 -18.30 2.23
N SER A 314 9.96 -19.06 1.12
CA SER A 314 10.49 -20.42 1.09
C SER A 314 12.02 -20.46 0.90
N PRO A 315 12.69 -21.55 1.32
CA PRO A 315 14.11 -21.77 1.03
C PRO A 315 14.42 -21.75 -0.47
N GLU A 316 13.51 -22.24 -1.32
CA GLU A 316 13.68 -22.22 -2.77
C GLU A 316 13.74 -20.78 -3.30
N SER A 317 12.89 -19.89 -2.79
CA SER A 317 12.93 -18.46 -3.11
C SER A 317 14.20 -17.78 -2.59
N ASP A 318 14.73 -18.18 -1.43
CA ASP A 318 16.02 -17.70 -0.92
C ASP A 318 17.17 -18.07 -1.86
N GLU A 319 17.19 -19.30 -2.39
CA GLU A 319 18.20 -19.75 -3.34
C GLU A 319 18.12 -19.01 -4.69
N VAL A 320 16.91 -18.77 -5.21
CA VAL A 320 16.69 -17.98 -6.43
C VAL A 320 17.21 -16.55 -6.25
N MET A 321 16.85 -15.90 -5.13
CA MET A 321 17.33 -14.56 -4.79
C MET A 321 18.87 -14.54 -4.67
N ALA A 322 19.47 -15.48 -3.94
CA ALA A 322 20.91 -15.56 -3.74
C ALA A 322 21.67 -15.71 -5.07
N ARG A 323 21.17 -16.57 -5.98
CA ARG A 323 21.74 -16.72 -7.33
C ARG A 323 21.69 -15.42 -8.12
N ARG A 324 20.56 -14.70 -8.09
CA ARG A 324 20.40 -13.40 -8.78
C ARG A 324 21.37 -12.35 -8.24
N ILE A 325 21.50 -12.24 -6.91
CA ILE A 325 22.42 -11.28 -6.27
C ILE A 325 23.87 -11.60 -6.65
N LYS A 326 24.25 -12.89 -6.64
CA LYS A 326 25.59 -13.33 -7.06
C LYS A 326 25.87 -12.98 -8.53
N ALA A 327 24.91 -13.21 -9.42
CA ALA A 327 25.03 -12.86 -10.84
C ALA A 327 25.23 -11.34 -11.04
N LYS A 328 24.45 -10.49 -10.35
CA LYS A 328 24.59 -9.02 -10.41
C LYS A 328 25.98 -8.56 -9.98
N LYS A 329 26.53 -9.13 -8.89
CA LYS A 329 27.88 -8.82 -8.40
C LYS A 329 28.95 -9.19 -9.43
N TYR A 330 28.82 -10.33 -10.10
CA TYR A 330 29.74 -10.76 -11.15
C TYR A 330 29.74 -9.79 -12.34
N THR A 331 28.57 -9.37 -12.84
CA THR A 331 28.47 -8.36 -13.91
C THR A 331 29.05 -7.00 -13.55
N ARG A 332 29.05 -6.61 -12.26
CA ARG A 332 29.65 -5.34 -11.79
C ARG A 332 31.15 -5.44 -11.50
N GLY A 333 31.66 -6.64 -11.22
CA GLY A 333 33.06 -6.90 -10.91
C GLY A 333 33.89 -7.47 -12.07
N GLY A 334 33.24 -7.84 -13.19
CA GLY A 334 33.89 -8.39 -14.39
C GLY A 334 34.34 -7.36 -15.43
N SER A 335 34.36 -6.08 -15.06
CA SER A 335 34.85 -4.95 -15.88
C SER A 335 36.00 -4.24 -15.16
N ALA A 336 36.94 -5.01 -14.62
CA ALA A 336 38.19 -4.51 -14.04
C ALA A 336 39.37 -5.00 -14.89
#